data_AF-A0A7X2FSK5-F1
#
_entry.id   AF-A0A7X2FSK5-F1
#
_cell.length_a   1.000
_cell.length_b   1.000
_cell.length_c   1.000
_cell.angle_alpha   90.00
_cell.angle_beta   90.00
_cell.angle_gamma   90.00
#
_symmetry.space_group_name_H-M   'P 1'
#
loop_
_entity.id
_entity.type
_entity.pdbx_description
1 polymer ?
#
loop_
_entity_poly.entity_id
_entity_poly.type
_entity_poly.pdbx_seq_one_letter_code
_entity_poly.pdbx_strand_id
1 'polypeptide(L)'
;MKRYLRLVLLLAILSVPVFVTVTLVLSPGLRYQAFRVISEAPGIVTFFTLRRDVVTRDFSSAGATLERQLGWSMSYDVDQSVQVPALIENTAFTMQAAALDSERQALAPFLRKLADSYPQLYRPQMWLGQALATASPAEALNSLNRAAELMSTDEMIYRAAIQAAARLDDNDLVAQWCRRYRTATAGGSHPFQFNPLATGVGMRRVIAEIPGAGETTNLIEYNALTPEAENILEFQMTEGAELSELMLHFATAPSVILTIREIVLLEKGLRTARISDGLVYQSRSGYVLDDNRVMLTGQFGDQLRIGWPKLGPVRADKALVFVDVTRAALTNLPGCRP
;
A
#
# COMPACT_ATOMS: atom_id res chain seq x y z
N MET A 1 -24.82 26.18 57.57
CA MET A 1 -25.08 25.05 56.64
C MET A 1 -24.58 25.30 55.21
N LYS A 2 -25.02 26.36 54.50
CA LYS A 2 -24.62 26.62 53.09
C LYS A 2 -23.09 26.79 52.84
N ARG A 3 -22.33 27.37 53.78
CA ARG A 3 -20.86 27.52 53.64
C ARG A 3 -20.10 26.19 53.76
N TYR A 4 -20.50 25.34 54.71
CA TYR A 4 -19.90 24.00 54.88
C TYR A 4 -20.18 23.10 53.68
N LEU A 5 -21.40 23.13 53.15
CA LEU A 5 -21.74 22.37 51.94
C LEU A 5 -20.91 22.80 50.72
N ARG A 6 -20.67 24.10 50.54
CA ARG A 6 -19.80 24.62 49.48
C ARG A 6 -18.34 24.22 49.66
N LEU A 7 -17.84 24.17 50.89
CA LEU A 7 -16.47 23.77 51.19
C LEU A 7 -16.26 22.27 50.93
N VAL A 8 -17.22 21.43 51.31
CA VAL A 8 -17.20 19.98 51.02
C VAL A 8 -17.26 19.74 49.51
N LEU A 9 -18.10 20.48 48.79
CA LEU A 9 -18.19 20.35 47.33
C LEU A 9 -16.88 20.77 46.63
N LEU A 10 -16.25 21.85 47.09
CA LEU A 10 -14.95 22.31 46.60
C LEU A 10 -13.85 21.27 46.86
N LEU A 11 -13.78 20.72 48.07
CA LEU A 11 -12.82 19.66 48.41
C LEU A 11 -13.05 18.39 47.60
N ALA A 12 -14.31 18.01 47.35
CA ALA A 12 -14.65 16.87 46.51
C ALA A 12 -14.23 17.09 45.04
N ILE A 13 -14.41 18.30 44.49
CA ILE A 13 -13.97 18.62 43.13
C ILE A 13 -12.43 18.59 43.04
N LEU A 14 -11.75 19.13 44.05
CA LEU A 14 -10.29 19.20 44.08
C LEU A 14 -9.64 17.83 44.33
N SER A 15 -10.35 16.88 44.96
CA SER A 15 -9.85 15.53 45.19
C SER A 15 -9.92 14.63 43.96
N VAL A 16 -10.80 14.92 42.99
CA VAL A 16 -10.90 14.16 41.73
C VAL A 16 -9.57 14.13 40.95
N PRO A 17 -8.91 15.26 40.61
CA PRO A 17 -7.65 15.21 39.85
C PRO A 17 -6.54 14.51 40.64
N VAL A 18 -6.50 14.66 41.97
CA VAL A 18 -5.55 13.96 42.84
C VAL A 18 -5.81 12.45 42.82
N PHE A 19 -7.05 12.02 42.94
CA PHE A 19 -7.43 10.61 42.87
C PHE A 19 -7.10 10.02 41.48
N VAL A 20 -7.40 10.73 40.40
CA VAL A 20 -7.08 10.31 39.03
C VAL A 20 -5.57 10.18 38.84
N THR A 21 -4.78 11.18 39.25
CA THR A 21 -3.32 11.13 39.14
C THR A 21 -2.71 10.01 39.98
N VAL A 22 -3.15 9.84 41.22
CA VAL A 22 -2.70 8.72 42.08
C VAL A 22 -3.04 7.37 41.46
N THR A 23 -4.26 7.20 40.93
CA THR A 23 -4.68 5.96 40.26
C THR A 23 -3.85 5.67 39.01
N LEU A 24 -3.56 6.69 38.20
CA LEU A 24 -2.69 6.59 37.03
C LEU A 24 -1.22 6.30 37.40
N VAL A 25 -0.73 6.80 38.52
CA VAL A 25 0.66 6.52 38.98
C VAL A 25 0.78 5.09 39.52
N LEU A 26 -0.20 4.62 40.28
CA LEU A 26 -0.17 3.31 40.93
C LEU A 26 -0.49 2.13 39.99
N SER A 27 -1.11 2.38 38.83
CA SER A 27 -1.46 1.35 37.86
C SER A 27 -0.73 1.56 36.53
N PRO A 28 0.38 0.83 36.28
CA PRO A 28 1.12 0.92 35.03
C PRO A 28 0.25 0.65 33.78
N GLY A 29 -0.71 -0.27 33.88
CA GLY A 29 -1.64 -0.60 32.80
C GLY A 29 -2.62 0.54 32.48
N LEU A 30 -3.24 1.15 33.51
CA LEU A 30 -4.14 2.29 33.32
C LEU A 30 -3.38 3.52 32.83
N ARG A 31 -2.15 3.73 33.32
CA ARG A 31 -1.25 4.78 32.82
C ARG A 31 -1.04 4.64 31.32
N TYR A 32 -0.62 3.45 30.87
CA TYR A 32 -0.37 3.17 29.46
C TYR A 32 -1.61 3.38 28.60
N GLN A 33 -2.77 2.86 29.02
CA GLN A 33 -4.03 3.02 28.29
C GLN A 33 -4.48 4.49 28.25
N ALA A 34 -4.42 5.21 29.36
CA ALA A 34 -4.79 6.62 29.41
C ALA A 34 -3.87 7.49 28.54
N PHE A 35 -2.54 7.25 28.59
CA PHE A 35 -1.61 7.95 27.71
C PHE A 35 -1.90 7.65 26.24
N ARG A 36 -2.16 6.39 25.89
CA ARG A 36 -2.51 5.99 24.53
C ARG A 36 -3.80 6.64 24.05
N VAL A 37 -4.85 6.69 24.87
CA VAL A 37 -6.12 7.33 24.52
C VAL A 37 -5.95 8.84 24.36
N ILE A 38 -5.26 9.49 25.31
CA ILE A 38 -5.01 10.94 25.26
C ILE A 38 -4.15 11.29 24.03
N SER A 39 -3.19 10.44 23.68
CA SER A 39 -2.37 10.65 22.51
C SER A 39 -3.13 10.33 21.21
N GLU A 40 -3.93 9.27 21.10
CA GLU A 40 -4.60 8.94 19.82
C GLU A 40 -5.87 9.78 19.57
N ALA A 41 -6.52 10.32 20.61
CA ALA A 41 -7.80 11.02 20.52
C ALA A 41 -7.80 12.25 19.56
N PRO A 42 -6.77 13.12 19.51
CA PRO A 42 -6.72 14.22 18.56
C PRO A 42 -6.86 13.77 17.11
N GLY A 43 -6.28 12.62 16.74
CA GLY A 43 -6.41 12.03 15.41
C GLY A 43 -7.86 11.68 15.06
N ILE A 44 -8.57 11.07 16.00
CA ILE A 44 -9.99 10.67 15.85
C ILE A 44 -10.90 11.90 15.74
N VAL A 45 -10.71 12.90 16.59
CA VAL A 45 -11.48 14.16 16.54
C VAL A 45 -11.26 14.88 15.21
N THR A 46 -10.02 14.89 14.73
CA THR A 46 -9.68 15.45 13.44
C THR A 46 -10.38 14.70 12.31
N PHE A 47 -10.40 13.37 12.33
CA PHE A 47 -11.12 12.57 11.34
C PHE A 47 -12.60 12.94 11.23
N PHE A 48 -13.31 13.09 12.35
CA PHE A 48 -14.73 13.48 12.32
C PHE A 48 -14.96 14.87 11.75
N THR A 49 -14.04 15.80 12.00
CA THR A 49 -14.08 17.15 11.42
C THR A 49 -13.83 17.09 9.92
N LEU A 50 -12.78 16.38 9.50
CA LEU A 50 -12.45 16.18 8.09
C LEU A 50 -13.58 15.49 7.33
N ARG A 51 -14.23 14.49 7.92
CA ARG A 51 -15.35 13.80 7.28
C ARG A 51 -16.45 14.77 6.88
N ARG A 52 -16.78 15.74 7.74
CA ARG A 52 -17.76 16.78 7.40
C ARG A 52 -17.29 17.59 6.19
N ASP A 53 -16.08 18.13 6.26
CA ASP A 53 -15.52 19.00 5.22
C ASP A 53 -15.41 18.27 3.87
N VAL A 54 -14.93 17.02 3.88
CA VAL A 54 -14.82 16.14 2.71
C VAL A 54 -16.20 15.82 2.11
N VAL A 55 -17.21 15.50 2.93
CA VAL A 55 -18.57 15.23 2.45
C VAL A 55 -19.18 16.48 1.80
N THR A 56 -18.91 17.67 2.34
CA THR A 56 -19.34 18.94 1.75
C THR A 56 -18.42 19.45 0.64
N ARG A 57 -17.37 18.69 0.29
CA ARG A 57 -16.32 19.04 -0.70
C ARG A 57 -15.58 20.35 -0.42
N ASP A 58 -15.46 20.74 0.84
CA ASP A 58 -14.68 21.91 1.27
C ASP A 58 -13.23 21.50 1.59
N PHE A 59 -12.44 21.31 0.54
CA PHE A 59 -11.06 20.88 0.68
C PHE A 59 -10.12 21.97 1.20
N SER A 60 -10.52 23.25 1.13
CA SER A 60 -9.80 24.35 1.77
C SER A 60 -9.92 24.26 3.29
N SER A 61 -11.13 24.04 3.82
CA SER A 61 -11.33 23.79 5.26
C SER A 61 -10.65 22.49 5.72
N ALA A 62 -10.74 21.43 4.91
CA ALA A 62 -10.05 20.17 5.20
C ALA A 62 -8.53 20.38 5.30
N GLY A 63 -7.94 21.15 4.38
CA GLY A 63 -6.53 21.51 4.42
C GLY A 63 -6.14 22.28 5.68
N ALA A 64 -6.93 23.26 6.10
CA ALA A 64 -6.69 24.00 7.34
C ALA A 64 -6.81 23.13 8.60
N THR A 65 -7.73 22.15 8.59
CA THR A 65 -7.88 21.17 9.66
C THR A 65 -6.67 20.24 9.74
N LEU A 66 -6.19 19.73 8.61
CA LEU A 66 -4.97 18.92 8.53
C LEU A 66 -3.73 19.70 8.95
N GLU A 67 -3.63 20.97 8.57
CA GLU A 67 -2.53 21.85 8.97
C GLU A 67 -2.48 22.05 10.49
N ARG A 68 -3.64 22.18 11.14
CA ARG A 68 -3.71 22.23 12.60
C ARG A 68 -3.23 20.93 13.24
N GLN A 69 -3.62 19.78 12.68
CA GLN A 69 -3.17 18.47 13.15
C GLN A 69 -1.65 18.31 12.97
N LEU A 70 -1.08 18.75 11.84
CA LEU A 70 0.36 18.76 11.61
C LEU A 70 1.08 19.64 12.65
N GLY A 71 0.56 20.83 12.94
CA GLY A 71 1.11 21.69 13.99
C GLY A 71 1.17 21.00 15.35
N TRP A 72 0.14 20.23 15.71
CA TRP A 72 0.18 19.39 16.91
C TRP A 72 1.19 18.26 16.81
N SER A 73 1.25 17.55 15.67
CA SER A 73 2.21 16.48 15.43
C SER A 73 3.65 16.93 15.62
N MET A 74 3.98 18.15 15.15
CA MET A 74 5.31 18.76 15.25
C MET A 74 5.63 19.34 16.63
N SER A 75 4.63 19.56 17.49
CA SER A 75 4.86 20.03 18.86
C SER A 75 5.46 18.95 19.77
N TYR A 76 5.42 17.70 19.33
CA TYR A 76 6.12 16.56 19.91
C TYR A 76 7.38 16.24 19.10
N ASP A 77 8.35 15.56 19.71
CA ASP A 77 9.59 15.15 19.04
C ASP A 77 9.26 14.45 17.70
N VAL A 78 9.76 15.02 16.59
CA VAL A 78 9.32 14.72 15.21
C VAL A 78 9.51 13.23 14.88
N ASP A 79 10.56 12.62 15.46
CA ASP A 79 10.94 11.22 15.22
C ASP A 79 10.13 10.21 16.04
N GLN A 80 9.44 10.65 17.10
CA GLN A 80 8.68 9.77 18.01
C GLN A 80 7.22 10.20 18.16
N SER A 81 6.73 11.10 17.30
CA SER A 81 5.38 11.60 17.41
C SER A 81 4.37 10.51 17.07
N VAL A 82 3.70 10.03 18.11
CA VAL A 82 2.56 9.11 18.04
C VAL A 82 1.38 9.65 17.21
N GLN A 83 1.40 10.93 16.82
CA GLN A 83 0.40 11.54 15.94
C GLN A 83 0.62 11.25 14.46
N VAL A 84 1.86 10.94 14.04
CA VAL A 84 2.20 10.82 12.62
C VAL A 84 1.34 9.78 11.90
N PRO A 85 1.11 8.56 12.44
CA PRO A 85 0.23 7.59 11.79
C PRO A 85 -1.18 8.15 11.53
N ALA A 86 -1.80 8.78 12.54
CA ALA A 86 -3.13 9.37 12.40
C ALA A 86 -3.17 10.54 11.41
N LEU A 87 -2.12 11.37 11.38
CA LEU A 87 -1.99 12.45 10.40
C LEU A 87 -1.89 11.92 8.97
N ILE A 88 -1.09 10.87 8.76
CA ILE A 88 -0.94 10.22 7.46
C ILE A 88 -2.25 9.54 7.04
N GLU A 89 -2.97 8.87 7.94
CA GLU A 89 -4.27 8.26 7.65
C GLU A 89 -5.34 9.30 7.29
N ASN A 90 -5.47 10.37 8.07
CA ASN A 90 -6.40 11.46 7.81
C ASN A 90 -6.09 12.19 6.48
N THR A 91 -4.80 12.37 6.19
CA THR A 91 -4.37 12.93 4.90
C THR A 91 -4.71 11.98 3.76
N ALA A 92 -4.46 10.67 3.92
CA ALA A 92 -4.80 9.67 2.91
C ALA A 92 -6.31 9.64 2.62
N PHE A 93 -7.14 9.68 3.66
CA PHE A 93 -8.60 9.77 3.53
C PHE A 93 -9.02 11.01 2.71
N THR A 94 -8.45 12.18 3.02
CA THR A 94 -8.75 13.43 2.33
C THR A 94 -8.28 13.39 0.87
N MET A 95 -7.07 12.89 0.62
CA MET A 95 -6.50 12.74 -0.72
C MET A 95 -7.27 11.74 -1.58
N GLN A 96 -7.76 10.65 -1.00
CA GLN A 96 -8.60 9.67 -1.72
C GLN A 96 -9.95 10.27 -2.14
N ALA A 97 -10.50 11.20 -1.35
CA ALA A 97 -11.76 11.86 -1.65
C ALA A 97 -11.62 13.06 -2.62
N ALA A 98 -10.44 13.69 -2.69
CA ALA A 98 -10.13 14.82 -3.55
C ALA A 98 -10.01 14.39 -5.03
N ALA A 99 -11.16 14.22 -5.68
CA ALA A 99 -11.24 13.71 -7.05
C ALA A 99 -10.84 14.75 -8.11
N LEU A 100 -10.97 16.05 -7.81
CA LEU A 100 -10.67 17.13 -8.76
C LEU A 100 -9.27 17.72 -8.55
N ASP A 101 -8.65 18.19 -9.64
CA ASP A 101 -7.36 18.90 -9.58
C ASP A 101 -7.41 20.12 -8.64
N SER A 102 -8.49 20.90 -8.70
CA SER A 102 -8.68 22.08 -7.83
C SER A 102 -8.77 21.72 -6.35
N GLU A 103 -9.36 20.57 -6.03
CA GLU A 103 -9.50 20.08 -4.65
C GLU A 103 -8.15 19.64 -4.10
N ARG A 104 -7.37 18.91 -4.92
CA ARG A 104 -6.00 18.54 -4.55
C ARG A 104 -5.11 19.78 -4.41
N GLN A 105 -5.25 20.74 -5.31
CA GLN A 105 -4.51 22.01 -5.26
C GLN A 105 -4.83 22.81 -3.99
N ALA A 106 -6.08 22.80 -3.51
CA ALA A 106 -6.45 23.45 -2.25
C ALA A 106 -5.69 22.88 -1.03
N LEU A 107 -5.23 21.63 -1.10
CA LEU A 107 -4.43 20.98 -0.06
C LEU A 107 -2.92 21.26 -0.20
N ALA A 108 -2.46 21.82 -1.32
CA ALA A 108 -1.04 22.01 -1.60
C ALA A 108 -0.26 22.78 -0.52
N PRO A 109 -0.79 23.87 0.10
CA PRO A 109 -0.08 24.57 1.16
C PRO A 109 0.23 23.68 2.37
N PHE A 110 -0.74 22.85 2.78
CA PHE A 110 -0.57 21.87 3.85
C PHE A 110 0.40 20.76 3.43
N LEU A 111 0.23 20.20 2.22
CA LEU A 111 1.06 19.11 1.71
C LEU A 111 2.53 19.50 1.58
N ARG A 112 2.82 20.76 1.23
CA ARG A 112 4.19 21.28 1.17
C ARG A 112 4.83 21.23 2.55
N LYS A 113 4.16 21.77 3.57
CA LYS A 113 4.62 21.70 4.97
C LYS A 113 4.79 20.26 5.44
N LEU A 114 3.85 19.36 5.11
CA LEU A 114 3.93 17.95 5.48
C LEU A 114 5.16 17.26 4.85
N ALA A 115 5.40 17.50 3.55
CA ALA A 115 6.53 16.93 2.82
C ALA A 115 7.88 17.45 3.33
N ASP A 116 7.94 18.74 3.68
CA ASP A 116 9.13 19.38 4.25
C ASP A 116 9.43 18.87 5.66
N SER A 117 8.39 18.70 6.50
CA SER A 117 8.54 18.20 7.87
C SER A 117 8.92 16.71 7.92
N TYR A 118 8.49 15.91 6.94
CA TYR A 118 8.74 14.47 6.90
C TYR A 118 9.34 14.02 5.55
N PRO A 119 10.58 14.43 5.22
CA PRO A 119 11.17 14.24 3.89
C PRO A 119 11.51 12.77 3.55
N GLN A 120 11.52 11.89 4.54
CA GLN A 120 11.78 10.45 4.37
C GLN A 120 10.50 9.63 4.13
N LEU A 121 9.32 10.26 4.23
CA LEU A 121 8.05 9.59 3.93
C LEU A 121 7.69 9.81 2.45
N TYR A 122 7.54 8.72 1.69
CA TYR A 122 7.23 8.83 0.26
C TYR A 122 5.82 9.38 0.00
N ARG A 123 4.84 9.10 0.87
CA ARG A 123 3.43 9.51 0.67
C ARG A 123 3.24 11.03 0.65
N PRO A 124 3.76 11.81 1.62
CA PRO A 124 3.74 13.27 1.55
C PRO A 124 4.33 13.82 0.24
N GLN A 125 5.48 13.28 -0.19
CA GLN A 125 6.14 13.68 -1.44
C GLN A 125 5.26 13.38 -2.67
N MET A 126 4.68 12.18 -2.71
CA MET A 126 3.76 11.77 -3.77
C MET A 126 2.49 12.64 -3.80
N TRP A 127 1.85 12.88 -2.66
CA TRP A 127 0.62 13.68 -2.57
C TRP A 127 0.85 15.14 -2.96
N LEU A 128 1.96 15.74 -2.53
CA LEU A 128 2.37 17.07 -2.96
C LEU A 128 2.55 17.11 -4.48
N GLY A 129 3.27 16.13 -5.04
CA GLY A 129 3.43 15.96 -6.48
C GLY A 129 2.09 15.90 -7.22
N GLN A 130 1.14 15.10 -6.73
CA GLN A 130 -0.20 15.00 -7.30
C GLN A 130 -0.98 16.32 -7.26
N ALA A 131 -0.90 17.06 -6.15
CA ALA A 131 -1.57 18.35 -5.99
C ALA A 131 -1.00 19.43 -6.91
N LEU A 132 0.28 19.33 -7.27
CA LEU A 132 1.00 20.31 -8.09
C LEU A 132 1.10 19.93 -9.58
N ALA A 133 0.80 18.67 -9.96
CA ALA A 133 1.07 18.15 -11.30
C ALA A 133 0.52 19.00 -12.45
N THR A 134 -0.63 19.66 -12.25
CA THR A 134 -1.23 20.56 -13.23
C THR A 134 -0.80 22.03 -13.02
N ALA A 135 -0.77 22.51 -11.78
CA ALA A 135 -0.58 23.94 -11.48
C ALA A 135 0.89 24.39 -11.47
N SER A 136 1.79 23.52 -11.01
CA SER A 136 3.23 23.76 -10.93
C SER A 136 4.01 22.50 -11.33
N PRO A 137 4.00 22.10 -12.62
CA PRO A 137 4.52 20.80 -13.05
C PRO A 137 5.99 20.55 -12.70
N ALA A 138 6.84 21.58 -12.81
CA ALA A 138 8.26 21.47 -12.46
C ALA A 138 8.48 21.20 -10.96
N GLU A 139 7.71 21.86 -10.10
CA GLU A 139 7.76 21.61 -8.65
C GLU A 139 7.22 20.21 -8.32
N ALA A 140 6.15 19.79 -8.97
CA ALA A 140 5.60 18.46 -8.82
C ALA A 140 6.64 17.37 -9.12
N LEU A 141 7.39 17.53 -10.22
CA LEU A 141 8.43 16.58 -10.63
C LEU A 141 9.56 16.44 -9.59
N ASN A 142 9.89 17.50 -8.85
CA ASN A 142 10.89 17.43 -7.77
C ASN A 142 10.41 16.51 -6.64
N SER A 143 9.18 16.71 -6.16
CA SER A 143 8.59 15.86 -5.11
C SER A 143 8.38 14.42 -5.59
N LEU A 144 7.96 14.23 -6.84
CA LEU A 144 7.73 12.90 -7.42
C LEU A 144 9.03 12.13 -7.65
N ASN A 145 10.13 12.81 -8.00
CA ASN A 145 11.46 12.20 -8.04
C ASN A 145 11.85 11.67 -6.66
N ARG A 146 11.67 12.47 -5.61
CA ARG A 146 11.96 12.03 -4.24
C ARG A 146 11.07 10.87 -3.82
N ALA A 147 9.79 10.90 -4.16
CA ALA A 147 8.88 9.80 -3.88
C ALA A 147 9.33 8.50 -4.57
N ALA A 148 9.76 8.56 -5.83
CA ALA A 148 10.22 7.40 -6.60
C ALA A 148 11.53 6.81 -6.06
N GLU A 149 12.42 7.63 -5.50
CA GLU A 149 13.63 7.16 -4.79
C GLU A 149 13.29 6.36 -3.54
N LEU A 150 12.26 6.80 -2.81
CA LEU A 150 11.83 6.15 -1.56
C LEU A 150 10.94 4.92 -1.82
N MET A 151 10.10 4.96 -2.85
CA MET A 151 9.13 3.90 -3.20
C MET A 151 8.90 3.84 -4.72
N SER A 152 9.70 3.04 -5.42
CA SER A 152 9.60 2.96 -6.90
C SER A 152 8.44 2.09 -7.41
N THR A 153 7.81 1.28 -6.56
CA THR A 153 6.76 0.36 -7.00
C THR A 153 5.37 1.01 -7.10
N ASP A 154 5.14 2.17 -6.48
CA ASP A 154 3.84 2.84 -6.48
C ASP A 154 3.58 3.55 -7.82
N GLU A 155 2.59 3.06 -8.57
CA GLU A 155 2.23 3.61 -9.87
C GLU A 155 1.72 5.06 -9.82
N MET A 156 1.18 5.49 -8.68
CA MET A 156 0.57 6.82 -8.54
C MET A 156 1.61 7.93 -8.67
N ILE A 157 2.87 7.65 -8.30
CA ILE A 157 4.01 8.55 -8.51
C ILE A 157 4.22 8.78 -10.00
N TYR A 158 4.31 7.70 -10.77
CA TYR A 158 4.59 7.76 -12.20
C TYR A 158 3.44 8.37 -12.99
N ARG A 159 2.19 8.06 -12.63
CA ARG A 159 1.01 8.69 -13.25
C ARG A 159 1.06 10.21 -13.11
N ALA A 160 1.32 10.71 -11.91
CA ALA A 160 1.44 12.15 -11.66
C ALA A 160 2.66 12.76 -12.37
N ALA A 161 3.77 12.04 -12.45
CA ALA A 161 4.99 12.53 -13.10
C ALA A 161 4.83 12.63 -14.62
N ILE A 162 4.20 11.62 -15.24
CA ILE A 162 3.84 11.62 -16.66
C ILE A 162 2.88 12.78 -16.96
N GLN A 163 1.87 13.00 -16.11
CA GLN A 163 0.96 14.14 -16.25
C GLN A 163 1.72 15.48 -16.19
N ALA A 164 2.60 15.65 -15.21
CA ALA A 164 3.40 16.86 -15.06
C ALA A 164 4.36 17.07 -16.25
N ALA A 165 5.06 16.03 -16.70
CA ALA A 165 5.94 16.09 -17.86
C ALA A 165 5.17 16.44 -19.15
N ALA A 166 3.99 15.85 -19.35
CA ALA A 166 3.13 16.17 -20.48
C ALA A 166 2.64 17.63 -20.44
N ARG A 167 2.41 18.21 -19.26
CA ARG A 167 2.08 19.65 -19.10
C ARG A 167 3.23 20.59 -19.44
N LEU A 168 4.46 20.09 -19.46
CA LEU A 168 5.65 20.83 -19.91
C LEU A 168 5.93 20.62 -21.40
N ASP A 169 5.09 19.86 -22.12
CA ASP A 169 5.30 19.45 -23.51
C ASP A 169 6.65 18.72 -23.74
N ASP A 170 7.18 18.06 -22.70
CA ASP A 170 8.46 17.35 -22.74
C ASP A 170 8.24 15.84 -22.92
N ASN A 171 8.22 15.43 -24.19
CA ASN A 171 8.00 14.03 -24.57
C ASN A 171 9.15 13.09 -24.15
N ASP A 172 10.38 13.60 -24.08
CA ASP A 172 11.53 12.80 -23.66
C ASP A 172 11.44 12.47 -22.17
N LEU A 173 11.00 13.45 -21.37
CA LEU A 173 10.73 13.26 -19.95
C LEU A 173 9.56 12.29 -19.72
N VAL A 174 8.47 12.39 -20.50
CA VAL A 174 7.37 11.40 -20.48
C VAL A 174 7.91 10.00 -20.72
N ALA A 175 8.70 9.80 -21.78
CA ALA A 175 9.27 8.50 -22.11
C ALA A 175 10.23 8.00 -21.01
N GLN A 176 11.02 8.89 -20.39
CA GLN A 176 11.90 8.55 -19.28
C GLN A 176 11.12 8.01 -18.08
N TRP A 177 10.04 8.69 -17.66
CA TRP A 177 9.21 8.24 -16.55
C TRP A 177 8.50 6.92 -16.84
N CYS A 178 8.03 6.73 -18.07
CA CYS A 178 7.44 5.47 -18.48
C CYS A 178 8.45 4.31 -18.44
N ARG A 179 9.68 4.49 -18.91
CA ARG A 179 10.73 3.47 -18.78
C ARG A 179 11.05 3.16 -17.32
N ARG A 180 11.23 4.19 -16.48
CA ARG A 180 11.47 4.02 -15.04
C ARG A 180 10.35 3.22 -14.36
N TYR A 181 9.10 3.47 -14.72
CA TYR A 181 7.95 2.73 -14.20
C TYR A 181 8.03 1.24 -14.51
N ARG A 182 8.26 0.88 -15.79
CA ARG A 182 8.24 -0.52 -16.24
C ARG A 182 9.30 -1.38 -15.57
N THR A 183 10.47 -0.81 -15.29
CA THR A 183 11.60 -1.53 -14.67
C THR A 183 11.66 -1.39 -13.15
N ALA A 184 10.72 -0.67 -12.52
CA ALA A 184 10.76 -0.43 -11.09
C ALA A 184 10.41 -1.69 -10.28
N THR A 185 11.33 -2.11 -9.42
CA THR A 185 11.17 -3.32 -8.58
C THR A 185 11.44 -3.07 -7.10
N ALA A 186 11.91 -1.87 -6.75
CA ALA A 186 12.43 -1.55 -5.43
C ALA A 186 11.37 -0.90 -4.54
N GLY A 187 11.38 -1.30 -3.27
CA GLY A 187 10.44 -0.83 -2.25
C GLY A 187 9.22 -1.74 -2.11
N GLY A 188 8.53 -1.56 -0.99
CA GLY A 188 7.23 -2.16 -0.78
C GLY A 188 6.51 -1.52 0.40
N SER A 189 5.19 -1.36 0.29
CA SER A 189 4.41 -0.73 1.36
C SER A 189 4.05 -1.75 2.42
N HIS A 190 4.23 -1.39 3.70
CA HIS A 190 3.71 -2.16 4.82
C HIS A 190 2.52 -1.41 5.40
N PRO A 191 1.30 -1.99 5.36
CA PRO A 191 0.15 -1.42 6.06
C PRO A 191 0.46 -1.29 7.55
N PHE A 192 0.11 -0.18 8.17
CA PHE A 192 0.32 -0.02 9.62
C PHE A 192 -0.67 -0.86 10.43
N GLN A 193 -1.88 -1.03 9.91
CA GLN A 193 -3.02 -1.60 10.64
C GLN A 193 -3.05 -3.13 10.68
N PHE A 194 -2.33 -3.80 9.78
CA PHE A 194 -2.31 -5.25 9.69
C PHE A 194 -0.99 -5.75 9.10
N ASN A 195 -0.65 -7.00 9.41
CA ASN A 195 0.49 -7.68 8.80
C ASN A 195 0.01 -8.43 7.56
N PRO A 196 0.38 -8.01 6.34
CA PRO A 196 0.10 -8.79 5.14
C PRO A 196 0.84 -10.14 5.17
N LEU A 197 0.30 -11.13 4.44
CA LEU A 197 0.86 -12.49 4.35
C LEU A 197 2.34 -12.46 3.94
N ALA A 198 2.69 -11.55 3.02
CA ALA A 198 4.06 -11.19 2.73
C ALA A 198 4.43 -9.94 3.54
N THR A 199 5.59 -9.91 4.20
CA THR A 199 6.14 -8.71 4.85
C THR A 199 6.45 -7.60 3.83
N GLY A 200 5.43 -6.84 3.44
CA GLY A 200 5.50 -5.73 2.48
C GLY A 200 4.94 -6.07 1.09
N VAL A 201 4.30 -5.07 0.46
CA VAL A 201 3.73 -5.13 -0.90
C VAL A 201 4.71 -4.46 -1.85
N GLY A 202 5.53 -5.26 -2.54
CA GLY A 202 6.57 -4.81 -3.46
C GLY A 202 6.35 -5.34 -4.87
N MET A 203 7.38 -5.83 -5.55
CA MET A 203 7.21 -6.63 -6.77
C MET A 203 7.85 -8.02 -6.68
N ARG A 204 8.63 -8.30 -5.62
CA ARG A 204 9.60 -9.41 -5.66
C ARG A 204 9.11 -10.71 -5.04
N ARG A 205 8.02 -10.69 -4.25
CA ARG A 205 7.60 -11.85 -3.45
C ARG A 205 6.36 -12.52 -4.01
N VAL A 206 6.48 -13.81 -4.23
CA VAL A 206 5.39 -14.74 -4.57
C VAL A 206 5.40 -15.86 -3.55
N ILE A 207 4.23 -16.29 -3.10
CA ILE A 207 4.08 -17.39 -2.15
C ILE A 207 3.17 -18.43 -2.78
N ALA A 208 3.64 -19.67 -2.94
CA ALA A 208 2.77 -20.77 -3.29
C ALA A 208 2.11 -21.33 -2.03
N GLU A 209 0.80 -21.45 -2.09
CA GLU A 209 -0.02 -22.17 -1.12
C GLU A 209 -0.28 -23.58 -1.65
N ILE A 210 0.26 -24.58 -0.95
CA ILE A 210 0.14 -25.99 -1.34
C ILE A 210 -0.60 -26.75 -0.24
N PRO A 211 -1.70 -27.47 -0.57
CA PRO A 211 -2.38 -28.33 0.39
C PRO A 211 -1.43 -29.39 0.92
N GLY A 212 -1.24 -29.45 2.24
CA GLY A 212 -0.45 -30.49 2.92
C GLY A 212 -1.31 -31.66 3.39
N ALA A 213 -0.64 -32.72 3.85
CA ALA A 213 -1.32 -33.84 4.49
C ALA A 213 -1.91 -33.40 5.84
N GLY A 214 -3.21 -33.64 6.06
CA GLY A 214 -3.87 -33.41 7.36
C GLY A 214 -4.22 -31.94 7.67
N GLU A 215 -4.84 -31.23 6.73
CA GLU A 215 -5.33 -29.84 6.85
C GLU A 215 -4.27 -28.74 7.06
N THR A 216 -2.99 -29.09 7.17
CA THR A 216 -1.92 -28.09 7.21
C THR A 216 -1.59 -27.59 5.81
N THR A 217 -1.45 -26.27 5.66
CA THR A 217 -1.15 -25.64 4.37
C THR A 217 0.32 -25.24 4.35
N ASN A 218 1.06 -25.68 3.34
CA ASN A 218 2.47 -25.33 3.17
C ASN A 218 2.60 -24.05 2.35
N LEU A 219 3.36 -23.08 2.87
CA LEU A 219 3.66 -21.82 2.20
C LEU A 219 5.13 -21.83 1.74
N ILE A 220 5.33 -21.69 0.43
CA ILE A 220 6.68 -21.67 -0.16
C ILE A 220 6.91 -20.29 -0.77
N GLU A 221 7.90 -19.57 -0.26
CA GLU A 221 8.23 -18.23 -0.75
C GLU A 221 9.24 -18.26 -1.90
N TYR A 222 9.00 -17.41 -2.89
CA TYR A 222 9.91 -17.10 -3.98
C TYR A 222 10.16 -15.58 -4.02
N ASN A 223 11.42 -15.16 -4.06
CA ASN A 223 11.84 -13.75 -3.87
C ASN A 223 12.67 -13.20 -5.05
N ALA A 224 12.16 -13.21 -6.29
CA ALA A 224 12.93 -12.69 -7.44
C ALA A 224 12.13 -12.36 -8.73
N LEU A 225 10.90 -11.85 -8.66
CA LEU A 225 10.24 -11.40 -9.91
C LEU A 225 11.01 -10.22 -10.53
N THR A 226 11.39 -10.39 -11.79
CA THR A 226 12.06 -9.39 -12.62
C THR A 226 11.12 -8.99 -13.77
N PRO A 227 10.67 -7.72 -13.82
CA PRO A 227 9.86 -7.22 -14.93
C PRO A 227 10.63 -7.25 -16.24
N GLU A 228 9.90 -7.37 -17.35
CA GLU A 228 10.46 -7.42 -18.71
C GLU A 228 11.44 -8.59 -18.93
N ALA A 229 11.39 -9.61 -18.06
CA ALA A 229 12.17 -10.84 -18.17
C ALA A 229 11.27 -12.07 -17.94
N GLU A 230 11.73 -13.21 -18.46
CA GLU A 230 11.14 -14.50 -18.16
C GLU A 230 11.55 -14.92 -16.74
N ASN A 231 10.57 -15.33 -15.93
CA ASN A 231 10.78 -15.79 -14.57
C ASN A 231 10.38 -17.26 -14.47
N ILE A 232 11.18 -18.05 -13.75
CA ILE A 232 10.87 -19.44 -13.44
C ILE A 232 10.66 -19.51 -11.93
N LEU A 233 9.40 -19.65 -11.53
CA LEU A 233 9.04 -19.84 -10.13
C LEU A 233 9.17 -21.31 -9.80
N GLU A 234 10.05 -21.61 -8.84
CA GLU A 234 10.30 -22.96 -8.40
C GLU A 234 9.68 -23.19 -7.02
N PHE A 235 8.75 -24.16 -6.95
CA PHE A 235 8.10 -24.56 -5.71
C PHE A 235 8.39 -26.03 -5.42
N GLN A 236 9.18 -26.29 -4.38
CA GLN A 236 9.53 -27.63 -3.94
C GLN A 236 8.70 -28.05 -2.74
N MET A 237 7.98 -29.16 -2.87
CA MET A 237 7.13 -29.72 -1.83
C MET A 237 7.92 -30.72 -0.99
N THR A 238 7.55 -30.86 0.29
CA THR A 238 8.19 -31.81 1.21
C THR A 238 7.94 -33.27 0.82
N GLU A 239 6.75 -33.54 0.27
CA GLU A 239 6.33 -34.86 -0.22
C GLU A 239 5.54 -34.69 -1.52
N GLY A 240 5.44 -35.76 -2.31
CA GLY A 240 4.65 -35.76 -3.54
C GLY A 240 3.15 -35.57 -3.24
N ALA A 241 2.55 -34.53 -3.82
CA ALA A 241 1.14 -34.19 -3.67
C ALA A 241 0.39 -34.38 -5.00
N GLU A 242 -0.89 -34.76 -4.93
CA GLU A 242 -1.79 -34.78 -6.09
C GLU A 242 -2.29 -33.35 -6.35
N LEU A 243 -1.87 -32.75 -7.46
CA LEU A 243 -2.18 -31.36 -7.78
C LEU A 243 -3.10 -31.27 -9.00
N SER A 244 -4.22 -30.58 -8.84
CA SER A 244 -5.09 -30.14 -9.94
C SER A 244 -5.04 -28.62 -10.18
N GLU A 245 -4.41 -27.90 -9.25
CA GLU A 245 -4.27 -26.45 -9.26
C GLU A 245 -3.04 -26.01 -8.45
N LEU A 246 -2.58 -24.78 -8.72
CA LEU A 246 -1.65 -24.03 -7.87
C LEU A 246 -2.35 -22.76 -7.38
N MET A 247 -2.09 -22.40 -6.14
CA MET A 247 -2.54 -21.15 -5.57
C MET A 247 -1.34 -20.27 -5.24
N LEU A 248 -1.25 -19.12 -5.90
CA LEU A 248 -0.12 -18.21 -5.80
C LEU A 248 -0.59 -16.89 -5.18
N HIS A 249 0.11 -16.42 -4.15
CA HIS A 249 -0.09 -15.13 -3.54
C HIS A 249 1.02 -14.19 -3.98
N PHE A 250 0.65 -13.11 -4.63
CA PHE A 250 1.57 -12.11 -5.15
C PHE A 250 1.54 -10.91 -4.21
N ALA A 251 2.67 -10.60 -3.58
CA ALA A 251 2.83 -9.38 -2.81
C ALA A 251 3.21 -8.22 -3.73
N THR A 252 2.47 -8.07 -4.83
CA THR A 252 2.79 -7.12 -5.89
C THR A 252 2.00 -5.82 -5.74
N ALA A 253 2.61 -4.70 -6.12
CA ALA A 253 1.89 -3.47 -6.38
C ALA A 253 0.85 -3.66 -7.51
N PRO A 254 -0.20 -2.81 -7.58
CA PRO A 254 -1.15 -2.85 -8.69
C PRO A 254 -0.50 -2.70 -10.07
N SER A 255 -1.27 -3.06 -11.09
CA SER A 255 -0.91 -2.95 -12.51
C SER A 255 0.24 -3.85 -12.96
N VAL A 256 0.41 -4.99 -12.30
CA VAL A 256 1.29 -6.07 -12.77
C VAL A 256 0.51 -7.00 -13.67
N ILE A 257 1.01 -7.28 -14.86
CA ILE A 257 0.46 -8.26 -15.79
C ILE A 257 1.37 -9.48 -15.77
N LEU A 258 0.79 -10.62 -15.40
CA LEU A 258 1.43 -11.92 -15.47
C LEU A 258 1.01 -12.60 -16.76
N THR A 259 1.95 -13.18 -17.49
CA THR A 259 1.67 -14.09 -18.61
C THR A 259 2.20 -15.46 -18.23
N ILE A 260 1.30 -16.40 -17.92
CA ILE A 260 1.69 -17.75 -17.52
C ILE A 260 1.85 -18.59 -18.79
N ARG A 261 3.11 -18.87 -19.15
CA ARG A 261 3.45 -19.60 -20.37
C ARG A 261 3.17 -21.08 -20.21
N GLU A 262 3.71 -21.66 -19.15
CA GLU A 262 3.55 -23.07 -18.85
C GLU A 262 3.78 -23.40 -17.38
N ILE A 263 3.23 -24.53 -16.97
CA ILE A 263 3.49 -25.18 -15.68
C ILE A 263 4.09 -26.56 -15.97
N VAL A 264 5.25 -26.82 -15.38
CA VAL A 264 5.92 -28.12 -15.44
C VAL A 264 5.87 -28.76 -14.05
N LEU A 265 5.30 -29.95 -13.98
CA LEU A 265 5.24 -30.74 -12.76
C LEU A 265 6.29 -31.85 -12.82
N LEU A 266 6.98 -32.07 -11.69
CA LEU A 266 7.99 -33.11 -11.55
C LEU A 266 7.72 -33.94 -10.30
N GLU A 267 8.06 -35.23 -10.37
CA GLU A 267 8.14 -36.14 -9.24
C GLU A 267 9.53 -36.78 -9.25
N LYS A 268 10.29 -36.64 -8.16
CA LYS A 268 11.65 -37.19 -8.02
C LYS A 268 12.59 -36.77 -9.17
N GLY A 269 12.40 -35.55 -9.67
CA GLY A 269 13.16 -34.98 -10.79
C GLY A 269 12.70 -35.44 -12.19
N LEU A 270 11.74 -36.36 -12.30
CA LEU A 270 11.15 -36.76 -13.58
C LEU A 270 9.94 -35.89 -13.89
N ARG A 271 9.85 -35.38 -15.12
CA ARG A 271 8.71 -34.58 -15.57
C ARG A 271 7.46 -35.47 -15.68
N THR A 272 6.46 -35.20 -14.84
CA THR A 272 5.17 -35.90 -14.84
C THR A 272 4.15 -35.20 -15.73
N ALA A 273 4.18 -33.87 -15.81
CA ALA A 273 3.31 -33.11 -16.70
C ALA A 273 3.98 -31.82 -17.22
N ARG A 274 3.48 -31.36 -18.38
CA ARG A 274 3.77 -30.06 -18.98
C ARG A 274 2.45 -29.47 -19.47
N ILE A 275 2.04 -28.35 -18.89
CA ILE A 275 0.73 -27.76 -19.13
C ILE A 275 0.94 -26.36 -19.69
N SER A 276 0.52 -26.14 -20.93
CA SER A 276 0.63 -24.84 -21.61
C SER A 276 -0.71 -24.33 -22.13
N ASP A 277 -1.70 -25.22 -22.26
CA ASP A 277 -3.05 -24.95 -22.71
C ASP A 277 -4.08 -25.44 -21.68
N GLY A 278 -5.31 -24.92 -21.79
CA GLY A 278 -6.40 -25.32 -20.91
C GLY A 278 -6.22 -24.91 -19.43
N LEU A 279 -5.30 -23.98 -19.16
CA LEU A 279 -5.18 -23.33 -17.86
C LEU A 279 -6.42 -22.49 -17.57
N VAL A 280 -6.89 -22.55 -16.34
CA VAL A 280 -8.04 -21.77 -15.84
C VAL A 280 -7.56 -20.89 -14.71
N TYR A 281 -7.78 -19.58 -14.84
CA TYR A 281 -7.33 -18.58 -13.88
C TYR A 281 -8.50 -18.05 -13.06
N GLN A 282 -8.29 -17.92 -11.75
CA GLN A 282 -9.18 -17.19 -10.86
C GLN A 282 -8.35 -16.27 -9.97
N SER A 283 -8.58 -14.98 -10.07
CA SER A 283 -7.91 -13.98 -9.23
C SER A 283 -8.84 -13.44 -8.16
N ARG A 284 -8.31 -13.07 -7.00
CA ARG A 284 -9.11 -12.50 -5.91
C ARG A 284 -9.56 -11.06 -6.22
N SER A 285 -8.66 -10.24 -6.76
CA SER A 285 -8.97 -8.85 -7.14
C SER A 285 -8.63 -8.52 -8.60
N GLY A 286 -7.75 -9.30 -9.22
CA GLY A 286 -7.29 -9.09 -10.57
C GLY A 286 -8.30 -9.45 -11.66
N TYR A 287 -7.92 -9.16 -12.90
CA TYR A 287 -8.70 -9.45 -14.09
C TYR A 287 -7.96 -10.47 -14.95
N VAL A 288 -8.67 -11.51 -15.40
CA VAL A 288 -8.17 -12.40 -16.44
C VAL A 288 -8.33 -11.67 -17.78
N LEU A 289 -7.22 -11.51 -18.49
CA LEU A 289 -7.18 -10.94 -19.82
C LEU A 289 -7.08 -12.07 -20.86
N ASP A 290 -7.07 -11.72 -22.14
CA ASP A 290 -6.82 -12.68 -23.22
C ASP A 290 -5.41 -13.30 -23.13
N ASP A 291 -5.23 -14.48 -23.75
CA ASP A 291 -3.95 -15.17 -23.98
C ASP A 291 -3.13 -15.54 -22.73
N ASN A 292 -3.75 -16.19 -21.74
CA ASN A 292 -3.08 -16.63 -20.49
C ASN A 292 -2.51 -15.47 -19.65
N ARG A 293 -3.06 -14.26 -19.81
CA ARG A 293 -2.62 -13.09 -19.07
C ARG A 293 -3.56 -12.77 -17.93
N VAL A 294 -2.99 -12.35 -16.80
CA VAL A 294 -3.74 -11.91 -15.64
C VAL A 294 -3.18 -10.59 -15.17
N MET A 295 -4.04 -9.57 -15.05
CA MET A 295 -3.68 -8.28 -14.47
C MET A 295 -4.02 -8.28 -12.97
N LEU A 296 -3.00 -8.12 -12.14
CA LEU A 296 -3.15 -7.99 -10.69
C LEU A 296 -3.46 -6.54 -10.32
N THR A 297 -4.43 -6.35 -9.43
CA THR A 297 -4.92 -5.03 -9.03
C THR A 297 -4.96 -4.82 -7.52
N GLY A 298 -4.70 -5.89 -6.75
CA GLY A 298 -4.73 -5.84 -5.29
C GLY A 298 -3.75 -4.82 -4.71
N GLN A 299 -4.28 -3.84 -3.97
CA GLN A 299 -3.49 -2.81 -3.30
C GLN A 299 -2.50 -3.39 -2.27
N PHE A 300 -2.84 -4.53 -1.69
CA PHE A 300 -2.05 -5.20 -0.66
C PHE A 300 -1.63 -6.62 -1.07
N GLY A 301 -1.40 -6.79 -2.37
CA GLY A 301 -1.19 -8.08 -2.98
C GLY A 301 -2.48 -8.72 -3.48
N ASP A 302 -2.30 -9.75 -4.30
CA ASP A 302 -3.35 -10.48 -4.98
C ASP A 302 -3.15 -11.99 -4.83
N GLN A 303 -4.21 -12.75 -5.07
CA GLN A 303 -4.18 -14.21 -5.09
C GLN A 303 -4.60 -14.66 -6.48
N LEU A 304 -3.87 -15.62 -7.02
CA LEU A 304 -4.13 -16.24 -8.31
C LEU A 304 -4.16 -17.75 -8.15
N ARG A 305 -5.33 -18.34 -8.39
CA ARG A 305 -5.51 -19.77 -8.55
C ARG A 305 -5.36 -20.13 -10.03
N ILE A 306 -4.52 -21.11 -10.32
CA ILE A 306 -4.24 -21.62 -11.66
C ILE A 306 -4.58 -23.11 -11.68
N GLY A 307 -5.68 -23.48 -12.34
CA GLY A 307 -6.12 -24.87 -12.45
C GLY A 307 -5.92 -25.46 -13.84
N TRP A 308 -5.84 -26.78 -13.94
CA TRP A 308 -5.76 -27.53 -15.20
C TRP A 308 -6.83 -28.64 -15.27
N PRO A 309 -8.12 -28.27 -15.34
CA PRO A 309 -9.22 -29.23 -15.14
C PRO A 309 -9.25 -30.37 -16.17
N LYS A 310 -8.75 -30.14 -17.39
CA LYS A 310 -8.73 -31.18 -18.44
C LYS A 310 -7.75 -32.32 -18.15
N LEU A 311 -6.65 -32.04 -17.46
CA LEU A 311 -5.62 -33.04 -17.13
C LEU A 311 -5.97 -33.81 -15.85
N GLY A 312 -6.72 -33.18 -14.93
CA GLY A 312 -7.02 -33.75 -13.62
C GLY A 312 -5.84 -33.66 -12.64
N PRO A 313 -5.94 -34.31 -11.47
CA PRO A 313 -4.87 -34.34 -10.49
C PRO A 313 -3.63 -35.06 -11.03
N VAL A 314 -2.46 -34.48 -10.78
CA VAL A 314 -1.16 -35.05 -11.14
C VAL A 314 -0.26 -35.05 -9.91
N ARG A 315 0.33 -36.20 -9.62
CA ARG A 315 1.33 -36.33 -8.56
C ARG A 315 2.62 -35.56 -8.90
N ALA A 316 3.07 -34.72 -7.98
CA ALA A 316 4.31 -33.95 -8.11
C ALA A 316 4.91 -33.60 -6.75
N ASP A 317 6.23 -33.57 -6.65
CA ASP A 317 6.99 -33.01 -5.52
C ASP A 317 7.64 -31.66 -5.86
N LYS A 318 7.55 -31.23 -7.12
CA LYS A 318 8.07 -29.94 -7.59
C LYS A 318 7.21 -29.37 -8.71
N ALA A 319 6.94 -28.08 -8.63
CA ALA A 319 6.28 -27.32 -9.68
C ALA A 319 7.19 -26.18 -10.17
N LEU A 320 7.32 -26.05 -11.49
CA LEU A 320 7.97 -24.94 -12.16
C LEU A 320 6.90 -24.14 -12.90
N VAL A 321 6.78 -22.86 -12.60
CA VAL A 321 5.84 -21.94 -13.28
C VAL A 321 6.65 -20.94 -14.08
N PHE A 322 6.50 -20.99 -15.41
CA PHE A 322 7.14 -20.07 -16.33
C PHE A 322 6.23 -18.86 -16.53
N VAL A 323 6.68 -17.70 -16.07
CA VAL A 323 5.88 -16.47 -16.06
C VAL A 323 6.67 -15.29 -16.60
N ASP A 324 6.06 -14.57 -17.54
CA ASP A 324 6.53 -13.23 -17.89
C ASP A 324 5.82 -12.21 -17.02
N VAL A 325 6.58 -11.27 -16.47
CA VAL A 325 6.04 -10.18 -15.65
C VAL A 325 6.23 -8.88 -16.40
N THR A 326 5.14 -8.17 -16.62
CA THR A 326 5.16 -6.82 -17.21
C THR A 326 4.30 -5.88 -16.37
N ARG A 327 4.43 -4.57 -16.61
CA ARG A 327 3.54 -3.58 -16.00
C ARG A 327 2.58 -3.02 -17.03
N ALA A 328 1.33 -2.81 -16.65
CA ALA A 328 0.33 -2.23 -17.52
C ALA A 328 0.73 -0.80 -17.91
N ALA A 329 0.52 -0.42 -19.17
CA ALA A 329 0.84 0.93 -19.63
C ALA A 329 0.00 1.97 -18.86
N LEU A 330 0.65 3.02 -18.36
CA LEU A 330 -0.04 4.07 -17.60
C LEU A 330 -0.77 5.09 -18.49
N THR A 331 -0.39 5.18 -19.77
CA THR A 331 -0.92 6.13 -20.74
C THR A 331 -0.73 5.61 -22.17
N ASN A 332 -1.49 6.15 -23.13
CA ASN A 332 -1.35 5.86 -24.56
C ASN A 332 -0.36 6.81 -25.29
N LEU A 333 0.27 7.74 -24.56
CA LEU A 333 1.25 8.67 -25.10
C LEU A 333 2.46 7.95 -25.74
N PRO A 334 3.09 8.56 -26.77
CA PRO A 334 4.32 8.05 -27.35
C PRO A 334 5.40 7.84 -26.28
N GLY A 335 6.19 6.76 -26.40
CA GLY A 335 7.25 6.44 -25.43
C GLY A 335 6.81 5.67 -24.18
N CYS A 336 5.51 5.47 -23.98
CA CYS A 336 4.95 4.69 -22.86
C CYS A 336 4.37 3.33 -23.23
N ARG A 337 4.40 2.99 -24.53
CA ARG A 337 3.99 1.68 -25.02
C ARG A 337 5.09 0.65 -24.74
N PRO A 338 4.75 -0.57 -24.29
CA PRO A 338 5.70 -1.66 -24.05
C PRO A 338 6.63 -1.87 -25.25
#